data_AF-A0A380H3X7-F1
#
_entry.id   AF-A0A380H3X7-F1
#
_cell.length_a   1.000
_cell.length_b   1.000
_cell.length_c   1.000
_cell.angle_alpha   90.00
_cell.angle_beta   90.00
_cell.angle_gamma   90.00
#
_symmetry.space_group_name_H-M   'P 1'
#
loop_
_entity.id
_entity.type
_entity.pdbx_description
1 polymer ?
#
loop_
_entity_poly.entity_id
_entity_poly.type
_entity_poly.pdbx_seq_one_letter_code
_entity_poly.pdbx_strand_id
1 'polypeptide(L)' 'MEPDVLLFDEPTSALDPEVVGDVLKVMRDLANEGMTMVIVTHEMNFAKEVSDKLVFMARMV' A
#
# COMPACT_ATOMS: atom_id res chain seq x y z
N MET A 1 -5.71 17.33 12.05
CA MET A 1 -5.23 16.10 12.71
C MET A 1 -4.30 15.46 11.71
N GLU A 2 -3.00 15.43 12.00
CA GLU A 2 -1.98 14.76 11.18
C GLU A 2 -1.74 13.40 11.82
N PRO A 3 -2.21 12.30 11.23
CA PRO A 3 -2.05 10.98 11.83
C PRO A 3 -0.58 10.54 11.74
N ASP A 4 -0.10 9.87 12.79
CA ASP A 4 1.26 9.30 12.80
C ASP A 4 1.41 8.13 11.81
N VAL A 5 0.29 7.45 11.49
CA VAL A 5 0.24 6.29 10.60
C VAL A 5 -1.06 6.27 9.79
N LEU A 6 -0.97 5.97 8.50
CA LEU A 6 -2.12 5.68 7.63
C LEU A 6 -2.25 4.18 7.37
N LEU A 7 -3.48 3.65 7.49
CA LEU A 7 -3.80 2.27 7.15
C LEU A 7 -4.62 2.23 5.86
N PHE A 8 -4.14 1.48 4.88
CA PHE A 8 -4.86 1.19 3.63
C PHE A 8 -5.25 -0.28 3.60
N ASP A 9 -6.54 -0.55 3.36
CA ASP A 9 -7.07 -1.90 3.17
C ASP A 9 -7.46 -2.08 1.70
N GLU A 10 -6.75 -2.96 1.00
CA GLU A 10 -6.87 -3.25 -0.43
C GLU A 10 -7.01 -2.03 -1.36
N PRO A 11 -6.03 -1.08 -1.34
CA PRO A 11 -6.16 0.22 -2.02
C PRO A 11 -6.22 0.15 -3.55
N THR A 12 -5.86 -0.99 -4.14
CA THR A 12 -5.90 -1.23 -5.59
C THR A 12 -7.07 -2.10 -6.04
N SER A 13 -7.88 -2.59 -5.11
CA SER A 13 -8.99 -3.48 -5.44
C SER A 13 -9.97 -2.79 -6.41
N ALA A 14 -10.42 -3.54 -7.41
CA ALA A 14 -11.34 -3.08 -8.46
C ALA A 14 -10.82 -1.95 -9.37
N LEU A 15 -9.53 -1.65 -9.36
CA LEU A 15 -8.92 -0.69 -10.30
C LEU A 15 -8.33 -1.39 -11.52
N ASP A 16 -8.44 -0.73 -12.67
CA ASP A 16 -7.76 -1.15 -13.90
C ASP A 16 -6.24 -1.00 -13.74
N PRO A 17 -5.41 -1.81 -14.45
CA PRO A 17 -3.95 -1.78 -14.31
C PRO A 17 -3.30 -0.40 -14.53
N GLU A 18 -3.91 0.44 -15.36
CA GLU A 18 -3.43 1.81 -15.60
C GLU A 18 -3.58 2.68 -14.35
N VAL A 19 -4.74 2.60 -13.69
CA VAL A 19 -5.05 3.38 -12.48
C VAL A 19 -4.25 2.89 -11.26
N VAL A 20 -3.89 1.59 -11.23
CA VAL A 20 -2.97 1.06 -10.21
C VAL A 20 -1.63 1.79 -10.25
N GLY A 21 -1.13 2.16 -11.44
CA GLY A 21 0.09 2.95 -11.60
C GLY A 21 0.02 4.33 -10.92
N ASP A 22 -1.13 4.99 -11.03
CA ASP A 22 -1.36 6.29 -10.39
C ASP A 22 -1.44 6.16 -8.87
N VAL A 23 -2.10 5.12 -8.36
CA VAL A 23 -2.15 4.84 -6.91
C VAL A 23 -0.74 4.56 -6.37
N LEU A 24 0.03 3.73 -7.07
CA LEU A 24 1.44 3.45 -6.71
C LEU A 24 2.27 4.73 -6.62
N LYS A 25 2.06 5.67 -7.54
CA LYS A 25 2.77 6.96 -7.54
C LYS A 25 2.41 7.79 -6.31
N VAL A 26 1.12 7.96 -6.02
CA VAL A 26 0.66 8.71 -4.84
C VAL A 26 1.22 8.12 -3.55
N MET A 27 1.23 6.79 -3.44
CA MET A 27 1.74 6.13 -2.24
C MET A 27 3.26 6.31 -2.06
N ARG A 28 4.03 6.28 -3.15
CA ARG A 28 5.46 6.60 -3.09
C ARG A 28 5.70 8.05 -2.68
N ASP A 29 4.90 8.98 -3.18
CA ASP A 29 5.02 10.40 -2.82
C ASP A 29 4.74 10.60 -1.32
N LEU A 30 3.70 9.97 -0.78
CA LEU A 30 3.41 9.99 0.67
C LEU A 30 4.55 9.37 1.51
N ALA A 31 5.12 8.25 1.06
CA ALA A 31 6.27 7.64 1.73
C ALA A 31 7.49 8.57 1.74
N ASN A 32 7.75 9.26 0.62
CA ASN A 32 8.84 10.24 0.49
C ASN A 32 8.66 11.47 1.38
N GLU A 33 7.42 11.84 1.70
CA GLU A 33 7.09 12.90 2.66
C GLU A 33 7.28 12.47 4.12
N GLY A 34 7.67 11.22 4.37
CA GLY A 34 7.89 10.68 5.71
C GLY A 34 6.64 10.12 6.38
N MET A 35 5.54 9.97 5.63
CA MET A 35 4.32 9.35 6.13
C MET A 35 4.52 7.85 6.35
N THR A 36 4.29 7.38 7.57
CA THR A 36 4.29 5.93 7.84
C THR A 36 2.96 5.34 7.38
N MET A 37 3.01 4.27 6.58
CA MET A 37 1.83 3.60 6.07
C MET A 37 1.87 2.10 6.36
N VAL A 38 0.69 1.53 6.64
CA VAL A 38 0.46 0.09 6.70
C VAL A 38 -0.53 -0.25 5.60
N ILE A 39 -0.20 -1.27 4.80
CA ILE A 39 -1.03 -1.65 3.66
C ILE A 39 -1.38 -3.12 3.78
N VAL A 40 -2.67 -3.41 3.67
CA VAL A 40 -3.20 -4.77 3.57
C VAL A 40 -3.57 -5.02 2.12
N THR A 41 -3.01 -6.06 1.52
CA THR A 41 -3.30 -6.44 0.14
C THR A 41 -2.99 -7.92 -0.08
N HIS A 42 -3.64 -8.50 -1.07
CA HIS A 42 -3.31 -9.81 -1.62
C HIS A 42 -2.53 -9.71 -2.96
N GLU A 43 -2.26 -8.50 -3.45
CA GLU A 43 -1.52 -8.26 -4.69
C GLU A 43 0.00 -8.19 -4.46
N MET A 44 0.71 -9.26 -4.79
CA MET A 44 2.14 -9.39 -4.48
C MET A 44 3.05 -8.42 -5.26
N ASN A 45 2.71 -8.12 -6.52
CA ASN A 45 3.48 -7.17 -7.32
C ASN A 45 3.38 -5.76 -6.73
N PHE A 46 2.16 -5.35 -6.36
CA PHE A 46 1.93 -4.08 -5.69
C PHE A 46 2.70 -4.02 -4.37
N ALA A 47 2.55 -5.03 -3.51
CA ALA A 47 3.23 -5.07 -2.21
C ALA A 47 4.76 -4.94 -2.36
N LYS A 48 5.35 -5.61 -3.35
CA LYS A 48 6.78 -5.54 -3.66
C LYS A 48 7.23 -4.15 -4.12
N GLU A 49 6.39 -3.41 -4.84
CA GLU A 49 6.73 -2.10 -5.42
C GLU A 49 6.66 -0.96 -4.39
N VAL A 50 5.82 -1.07 -3.36
CA VAL A 50 5.57 0.02 -2.39
C VAL A 50 6.11 -0.20 -0.99
N SER A 51 6.41 -1.44 -0.61
CA SER A 51 6.68 -1.77 0.79
C SER A 51 8.18 -1.75 1.11
N ASP A 52 8.57 -1.01 2.14
CA ASP A 52 9.91 -1.14 2.75
C ASP A 52 10.08 -2.48 3.47
N LYS A 53 9.00 -3.01 4.03
CA LYS A 53 8.95 -4.27 4.77
C LYS A 53 7.70 -5.04 4.39
N LEU A 54 7.84 -6.35 4.22
CA LEU A 54 6.74 -7.26 3.90
C LEU A 54 6.48 -8.22 5.04
N VAL A 55 5.20 -8.38 5.40
CA VAL A 55 4.73 -9.36 6.37
C VAL A 55 3.75 -10.29 5.68
N PHE A 56 4.06 -11.58 5.67
CA PHE A 56 3.18 -12.60 5.11
C PHE A 56 2.24 -13.13 6.18
N MET A 57 0.93 -13.01 5.94
CA MET A 57 -0.10 -13.60 6.78
C MET A 57 -0.64 -14.87 6.11
N ALA A 58 -0.23 -16.04 6.61
CA ALA A 58 -0.58 -17.34 6.01
C ALA A 58 -1.88 -17.96 6.56
N ARG A 59 -2.37 -17.48 7.70
CA ARG A 59 -3.60 -17.97 8.33
C ARG A 59 -4.29 -16.84 9.09
N MET A 60 -5.49 -16.51 8.66
CA MET A 60 -6.41 -15.69 9.43
C MET A 60 -7.49 -16.62 9.99
N VAL A 61 -7.25 -17.07 11.23
CA VAL A 61 -8.08 -17.98 12.04
C VAL A 61 -8.14 -19.43 11.52
#